data_AF-A0A4P9Y7F0-F1
#
_entry.id   AF-A0A4P9Y7F0-F1
#
_cell.length_a   1.000
_cell.length_b   1.000
_cell.length_c   1.000
_cell.angle_alpha   90.00
_cell.angle_beta   90.00
_cell.angle_gamma   90.00
#
_symmetry.space_group_name_H-M   'P 1'
#
loop_
_entity.id
_entity.type
_entity.pdbx_description
1 polymer ?
#
loop_
_entity_poly.entity_id
_entity_poly.type
_entity_poly.pdbx_seq_one_letter_code
_entity_poly.pdbx_strand_id
1 'polypeptide(L)' 'AAGSVSNIPCKFFRNGKCQAGSNCVFSHLGPTDERCKYFLKGQCKFGRRCALMH' A
#
# COMPACT_ATOMS: atom_id res chain seq x y z
N ALA A 1 22.49 -7.71 -4.43
CA ALA A 1 21.17 -8.19 -3.96
C ALA A 1 20.42 -7.01 -3.36
N ALA A 2 19.58 -6.34 -4.16
CA ALA A 2 18.85 -5.13 -3.75
C ALA A 2 17.52 -5.52 -3.11
N GLY A 3 17.54 -5.84 -1.82
CA GLY A 3 16.34 -6.06 -1.02
C GLY A 3 15.75 -4.73 -0.58
N SER A 4 15.04 -4.02 -1.45
CA SER A 4 14.14 -2.96 -1.02
C SER A 4 13.01 -3.64 -0.26
N VAL A 5 13.00 -3.50 1.07
CA VAL A 5 12.03 -4.17 1.95
C VAL A 5 10.71 -3.39 1.95
N SER A 6 10.14 -3.22 0.76
CA SER A 6 8.88 -2.53 0.50
C SER A 6 7.66 -3.29 1.03
N ASN A 7 7.84 -4.50 1.57
CA ASN A 7 6.79 -5.28 2.20
C ASN A 7 6.68 -5.05 3.71
N ILE A 8 7.73 -4.54 4.39
CA ILE A 8 7.65 -4.27 5.82
C ILE A 8 7.12 -2.85 6.02
N PRO A 9 5.95 -2.66 6.62
CA PRO A 9 5.39 -1.33 6.84
C PRO A 9 6.26 -0.52 7.81
N CYS A 10 6.52 0.73 7.45
CA CYS A 10 7.28 1.63 8.30
C CYS A 10 6.45 2.04 9.51
N LYS A 11 6.83 1.54 10.70
CA LYS A 11 6.15 1.88 11.96
C LYS A 11 6.18 3.38 12.27
N PHE A 12 7.23 4.08 11.85
CA PHE A 12 7.39 5.52 12.07
C PHE A 12 6.54 6.34 11.11
N PHE A 13 6.35 5.87 9.87
CA PHE A 13 5.48 6.52 8.89
C PHE A 13 4.02 6.45 9.34
N ARG A 14 3.58 5.31 9.88
CA ARG A 14 2.24 5.17 10.47
C ARG A 14 1.97 6.20 11.58
N ASN A 15 2.99 6.58 12.33
CA ASN A 15 2.90 7.58 13.38
C ASN A 15 3.25 9.01 12.89
N GLY A 16 3.47 9.22 11.59
CA GLY A 16 3.85 10.52 11.02
C GLY A 16 5.25 11.00 11.40
N LYS A 17 6.09 10.13 11.98
CA LYS A 17 7.44 10.44 12.49
C LYS A 17 8.56 9.93 11.60
N CYS A 18 8.26 9.46 10.38
CA CYS A 18 9.34 8.98 9.52
C CYS A 18 10.12 10.13 8.91
N GLN A 19 11.40 10.25 9.30
CA GLN A 19 12.33 11.25 8.77
C GLN A 19 12.99 10.81 7.45
N ALA A 20 12.89 9.53 7.07
CA ALA A 20 13.54 9.01 5.87
C ALA A 20 12.81 9.39 4.57
N GLY A 21 11.56 9.86 4.65
CA GLY A 21 10.77 10.28 3.48
C GLY A 21 10.74 9.20 2.39
N SER A 22 11.09 9.58 1.16
CA SER A 22 11.15 8.66 0.01
C SER A 22 12.37 7.72 0.00
N ASN A 23 13.35 7.94 0.88
CA ASN A 23 14.53 7.08 1.03
C ASN A 23 14.35 6.00 2.11
N CYS A 24 13.13 5.83 2.63
CA CYS A 24 12.89 4.81 3.63
C CYS A 24 13.00 3.42 3.01
N VAL A 25 13.80 2.56 3.66
CA VAL A 25 13.94 1.14 3.30
C VAL A 25 12.68 0.33 3.62
N PHE A 26 11.76 0.90 4.41
CA PHE A 26 10.49 0.33 4.83
C PHE A 26 9.34 0.97 4.05
N SER A 27 8.25 0.22 3.90
CA SER A 27 7.09 0.65 3.14
C SER A 27 6.37 1.83 3.79
N HIS A 28 6.37 2.98 3.11
CA HIS A 28 5.51 4.13 3.40
C HIS A 28 4.15 4.04 2.74
N LEU A 29 3.96 2.97 1.99
CA LEU A 29 2.68 2.58 1.47
C LEU A 29 1.87 1.96 2.63
N GLY A 30 1.35 2.81 3.52
CA GLY A 30 0.18 2.41 4.35
C GLY A 30 -0.89 1.88 3.41
N PRO A 31 -1.72 0.89 3.85
CA PRO A 31 -2.51 -0.01 3.01
C PRO A 31 -2.88 0.71 1.74
N THR A 32 -2.06 0.48 0.69
CA THR A 32 -2.03 1.34 -0.49
C THR A 32 -3.45 1.48 -0.94
N ASP A 33 -3.94 2.72 -1.01
CA ASP A 33 -5.14 3.15 -1.71
C ASP A 33 -5.86 1.91 -2.18
N GLU A 34 -6.65 1.29 -1.28
CA GLU A 34 -7.14 -0.07 -1.45
C GLU A 34 -8.19 -0.10 -2.56
N ARG A 35 -8.10 0.79 -3.55
CA ARG A 35 -8.84 0.73 -4.78
C ARG A 35 -8.53 -0.58 -5.47
N CYS A 36 -9.58 -1.34 -5.67
CA CYS A 36 -9.54 -2.62 -6.31
C CYS A 36 -8.98 -2.43 -7.72
N LYS A 37 -7.75 -2.91 -7.93
CA LYS A 37 -7.08 -2.86 -9.23
C LYS A 37 -7.91 -3.53 -10.33
N TYR A 38 -8.69 -4.55 -9.96
CA TYR A 38 -9.62 -5.21 -10.87
C TYR A 38 -10.83 -4.33 -11.17
N PHE A 39 -11.32 -3.54 -10.21
CA PHE A 39 -12.41 -2.60 -10.46
C PHE A 39 -11.97 -1.44 -11.34
N LEU A 40 -10.78 -0.89 -11.12
CA LEU A 40 -10.16 0.10 -12.01
C LEU A 40 -10.02 -0.42 -13.45
N LYS A 41 -9.86 -1.74 -13.62
CA LYS A 41 -9.84 -2.43 -14.93
C LYS A 41 -11.21 -2.93 -15.41
N GLY A 42 -12.28 -2.73 -14.66
CA GLY A 42 -13.64 -3.22 -14.98
C GLY A 42 -13.83 -4.74 -14.86
N GLN A 43 -12.90 -5.45 -14.23
CA GLN A 43 -12.84 -6.91 -14.12
C GLN A 43 -13.03 -7.44 -12.68
N CYS A 44 -13.49 -6.61 -11.74
CA CYS A 44 -13.68 -7.07 -10.37
C CYS A 44 -14.87 -8.03 -10.25
N LYS A 45 -14.58 -9.27 -9.86
CA LYS A 45 -15.55 -10.36 -9.67
C LYS A 45 -16.34 -10.24 -8.37
N PHE A 46 -15.85 -9.43 -7.42
CA PHE A 46 -16.41 -9.31 -6.07
C PHE A 46 -17.48 -8.22 -5.95
N GLY A 47 -17.57 -7.32 -6.94
CA GLY A 47 -18.57 -6.24 -6.95
C GLY A 47 -18.62 -5.46 -5.63
N ARG A 48 -19.81 -5.24 -5.09
CA ARG A 48 -20.02 -4.51 -3.83
C ARG A 48 -19.47 -5.23 -2.58
N ARG A 49 -19.02 -6.47 -2.70
CA ARG A 49 -18.41 -7.26 -1.60
C ARG A 49 -16.89 -7.29 -1.68
N CYS A 50 -16.27 -6.48 -2.53
CA CYS A 50 -14.83 -6.45 -2.59
C CYS A 50 -14.26 -5.89 -1.29
N ALA A 51 -13.23 -6.54 -0.76
CA ALA A 51 -12.49 -6.08 0.41
C ALA A 51 -11.69 -4.79 0.12
N LEU A 52 -11.60 -4.43 -1.16
CA LEU A 52 -10.90 -3.28 -1.70
C LEU A 52 -11.95 -2.24 -2.16
N MET A 53 -11.70 -0.95 -1.93
CA MET A 53 -12.49 0.20 -2.39
C MET A 53 -12.75 0.09 -3.91
N HIS A 54 -13.97 0.29 -4.38
CA HIS A 54 -14.28 0.33 -5.82
C HIS A 54 -14.40 1.79 -6.26
#